data_AF-A0A6P0SZQ3-F1
#
_entry.id   AF-A0A6P0SZQ3-F1
#
_cell.length_a   1.000
_cell.length_b   1.000
_cell.length_c   1.000
_cell.angle_alpha   90.00
_cell.angle_beta   90.00
_cell.angle_gamma   90.00
#
_symmetry.space_group_name_H-M   'P 1'
#
loop_
_entity.id
_entity.type
_entity.pdbx_description
1 polymer ?
#
loop_
_entity_poly.entity_id
_entity_poly.type
_entity_poly.pdbx_seq_one_letter_code
_entity_poly.pdbx_strand_id
1 'polypeptide(L)'
;AIHILEFLQRHIGLVKTPIVLISFSAGVVGAIAAAWGWQLLGGNIQALIAIDGWGVPLYGNFPIHRISHDYFTHWSSALLGAGEDSFYASPPIAHLDLWRSPRCQGWWVQVPRGEQSPERIYITAAEFIIQLLLMHSITL
;
A
#
# COMPACT_ATOMS: atom_id res chain seq x y z
N ALA A 1 -6.67 3.79 -14.45
CA ALA A 1 -5.92 2.56 -14.75
C ALA A 1 -5.18 2.68 -16.09
N ILE A 2 -5.90 2.80 -17.21
CA ILE A 2 -5.31 2.82 -18.58
C ILE A 2 -4.19 3.86 -18.71
N HIS A 3 -4.42 5.12 -18.29
CA HIS A 3 -3.39 6.16 -18.37
C HIS A 3 -2.15 5.87 -17.53
N ILE A 4 -2.29 5.17 -16.38
CA ILE A 4 -1.14 4.75 -15.57
C ILE A 4 -0.36 3.68 -16.34
N LEU A 5 -1.06 2.71 -16.93
CA LEU A 5 -0.43 1.63 -17.69
C LEU A 5 0.29 2.16 -18.95
N GLU A 6 -0.35 3.05 -19.70
CA GLU A 6 0.26 3.75 -20.84
C GLU A 6 1.51 4.52 -20.42
N PHE A 7 1.44 5.20 -19.27
CA PHE A 7 2.59 5.92 -18.71
C PHE A 7 3.74 4.96 -18.41
N LEU A 8 3.47 3.81 -17.75
CA LEU A 8 4.48 2.80 -17.45
C LEU A 8 5.11 2.22 -18.72
N GLN A 9 4.31 1.85 -19.72
CA GLN A 9 4.80 1.31 -20.99
C GLN A 9 5.70 2.30 -21.73
N ARG A 10 5.34 3.59 -21.74
CA ARG A 10 6.10 4.63 -22.44
C ARG A 10 7.43 4.96 -21.77
N HIS A 11 7.51 4.92 -20.44
CA HIS A 11 8.65 5.50 -19.72
C HIS A 11 9.55 4.48 -19.01
N ILE A 12 9.01 3.33 -18.62
CA ILE A 12 9.76 2.29 -17.89
C ILE A 12 10.22 1.17 -18.84
N GLY A 13 9.47 0.93 -19.92
CA GLY A 13 9.70 -0.21 -20.81
C GLY A 13 9.35 -1.55 -20.13
N LEU A 14 9.21 -2.62 -20.92
CA LEU A 14 8.71 -3.91 -20.41
C LEU A 14 9.72 -4.72 -19.58
N VAL A 15 10.93 -4.20 -19.28
CA VAL A 15 11.98 -5.04 -18.67
C VAL A 15 12.80 -4.33 -17.58
N LYS A 16 12.85 -4.99 -16.42
CA LYS A 16 13.80 -4.92 -15.29
C LYS A 16 13.59 -3.93 -14.16
N THR A 17 12.95 -2.77 -14.31
CA THR A 17 12.79 -1.87 -13.15
C THR A 17 11.60 -2.30 -12.31
N PRO A 18 11.80 -2.80 -11.08
CA PRO A 18 10.70 -3.12 -10.21
C PRO A 18 9.98 -1.84 -9.77
N ILE A 19 8.65 -1.90 -9.63
CA ILE A 19 7.83 -0.72 -9.33
C ILE A 19 7.15 -0.87 -7.98
N VAL A 20 7.29 0.16 -7.14
CA VAL A 20 6.44 0.37 -5.97
C VAL A 20 5.42 1.46 -6.31
N LEU A 21 4.13 1.14 -6.17
CA LEU A 21 3.04 2.09 -6.38
C LEU A 21 2.59 2.65 -5.03
N ILE A 22 2.52 3.98 -4.92
CA ILE A 22 1.89 4.66 -3.79
C ILE A 22 0.66 5.38 -4.31
N SER A 23 -0.49 5.14 -3.69
CA SER A 23 -1.76 5.69 -4.16
C SER A 23 -2.64 6.09 -2.98
N PHE A 24 -3.51 7.08 -3.22
CA PHE A 24 -4.36 7.65 -2.19
C PHE A 24 -5.83 7.64 -2.61
N SER A 25 -6.72 7.31 -1.68
CA SER A 25 -8.18 7.43 -1.85
C SER A 25 -8.67 6.71 -3.12
N ALA A 26 -9.51 7.36 -3.94
CA ALA A 26 -9.97 6.81 -5.23
C ALA A 26 -8.83 6.49 -6.22
N GLY A 27 -7.64 7.09 -6.05
CA GLY A 27 -6.45 6.75 -6.83
C GLY A 27 -6.01 5.30 -6.64
N VAL A 28 -6.35 4.67 -5.51
CA VAL A 28 -6.07 3.26 -5.22
C VAL A 28 -6.74 2.33 -6.24
N VAL A 29 -7.97 2.64 -6.69
CA VAL A 29 -8.68 1.89 -7.74
C VAL A 29 -7.87 1.90 -9.04
N GLY A 30 -7.35 3.07 -9.40
CA GLY A 30 -6.51 3.22 -10.59
C GLY A 30 -5.20 2.44 -10.47
N ALA A 31 -4.57 2.50 -9.29
CA ALA A 31 -3.29 1.87 -9.01
C ALA A 31 -3.38 0.34 -8.99
N ILE A 32 -4.36 -0.26 -8.30
CA ILE A 32 -4.49 -1.73 -8.26
C ILE A 32 -4.79 -2.32 -9.64
N ALA A 33 -5.64 -1.65 -10.43
CA ALA A 33 -5.93 -2.07 -11.80
C ALA A 33 -4.71 -1.92 -12.72
N ALA A 34 -3.92 -0.86 -12.55
CA ALA A 34 -2.67 -0.70 -13.30
C ALA A 34 -1.59 -1.71 -12.88
N ALA A 35 -1.50 -2.05 -11.59
CA ALA A 35 -0.59 -3.05 -11.07
C ALA A 35 -0.84 -4.44 -11.68
N TRP A 36 -2.12 -4.85 -11.71
CA TRP A 36 -2.53 -6.07 -12.42
C TRP A 36 -2.20 -6.02 -13.91
N GLY A 37 -2.55 -4.92 -14.59
CA GLY A 37 -2.21 -4.74 -16.00
C GLY A 37 -0.72 -4.84 -16.27
N TRP A 38 0.11 -4.23 -15.41
CA TRP A 38 1.57 -4.26 -15.54
C TRP A 38 2.12 -5.68 -15.35
N GLN A 39 1.66 -6.41 -14.33
CA GLN A 39 2.03 -7.81 -14.13
C GLN A 39 1.65 -8.69 -15.31
N LEU A 40 0.45 -8.51 -15.88
CA LEU A 40 -0.02 -9.28 -17.03
C LEU A 40 0.80 -9.02 -18.30
N LEU A 41 1.38 -7.83 -18.44
CA LEU A 41 2.30 -7.49 -19.53
C LEU A 41 3.74 -7.98 -19.29
N GLY A 42 4.01 -8.70 -18.20
CA GLY A 42 5.34 -9.18 -17.84
C GLY A 42 6.19 -8.20 -17.03
N GLY A 43 5.61 -7.06 -16.62
CA GLY A 43 6.24 -6.13 -15.69
C GLY A 43 6.29 -6.64 -14.26
N ASN A 44 7.10 -6.01 -13.41
CA ASN A 44 7.28 -6.39 -12.01
C ASN A 44 6.76 -5.30 -11.05
N ILE A 45 5.72 -5.63 -10.27
CA ILE A 45 5.24 -4.82 -9.14
C ILE A 45 5.85 -5.38 -7.87
N GLN A 46 6.74 -4.61 -7.24
CA GLN A 46 7.31 -4.95 -5.95
C GLN A 46 6.31 -4.80 -4.82
N ALA A 47 5.52 -3.72 -4.84
CA ALA A 47 4.49 -3.49 -3.85
C ALA A 47 3.47 -2.44 -4.29
N LEU A 48 2.27 -2.51 -3.69
CA LEU A 48 1.29 -1.43 -3.68
C LEU A 48 1.11 -0.93 -2.24
N ILE A 49 1.40 0.35 -2.01
CA ILE A 49 1.09 1.07 -0.78
C ILE A 49 -0.21 1.84 -1.02
N ALA A 50 -1.31 1.30 -0.49
CA ALA A 50 -2.67 1.85 -0.60
C ALA A 50 -2.98 2.72 0.63
N ILE A 51 -2.93 4.03 0.43
CA ILE A 51 -3.24 5.02 1.46
C ILE A 51 -4.73 5.33 1.38
N ASP A 52 -5.46 4.91 2.40
CA ASP A 52 -6.84 5.28 2.66
C ASP A 52 -7.82 4.96 1.53
N GLY A 53 -7.59 3.81 0.86
CA GLY A 53 -8.44 3.25 -0.19
C GLY A 53 -9.67 2.50 0.33
N TRP A 54 -10.45 3.12 1.23
CA TRP A 54 -11.63 2.49 1.81
C TRP A 54 -12.62 2.00 0.74
N GLY A 55 -13.15 0.79 0.91
CA GLY A 55 -14.09 0.18 -0.05
C GLY A 55 -13.47 -0.33 -1.35
N VAL A 56 -12.14 -0.27 -1.51
CA VAL A 56 -11.44 -0.79 -2.69
C VAL A 56 -10.99 -2.24 -2.44
N PRO A 57 -11.35 -3.20 -3.32
CA PRO A 57 -10.79 -4.55 -3.27
C PRO A 57 -9.28 -4.55 -3.55
N LEU A 58 -8.50 -5.11 -2.62
CA LEU A 58 -7.04 -5.12 -2.64
C LEU A 58 -6.51 -6.56 -2.63
N TYR A 59 -6.61 -7.21 -3.80
CA TYR A 59 -6.05 -8.53 -4.07
C TYR A 59 -5.04 -8.45 -5.20
N GLY A 60 -3.90 -9.13 -5.03
CA GLY A 60 -2.78 -9.13 -5.98
C GLY A 60 -1.87 -10.34 -5.73
N ASN A 61 -1.02 -10.65 -6.70
CA ASN A 61 0.09 -11.61 -6.56
C ASN A 61 1.41 -10.92 -6.16
N PHE A 62 1.30 -9.72 -5.61
CA PHE A 62 2.39 -8.87 -5.14
C PHE A 62 2.00 -8.30 -3.77
N PRO A 63 2.98 -7.89 -2.94
CA PRO A 63 2.73 -7.26 -1.64
C PRO A 63 1.79 -6.05 -1.73
N ILE A 64 0.79 -6.00 -0.84
CA ILE A 64 -0.13 -4.86 -0.71
C ILE A 64 -0.16 -4.41 0.75
N HIS A 65 0.22 -3.16 0.99
CA HIS A 65 0.22 -2.54 2.32
C HIS A 65 -0.87 -1.48 2.41
N ARG A 66 -1.66 -1.51 3.49
CA ARG A 66 -2.76 -0.57 3.72
C ARG A 66 -2.38 0.43 4.80
N ILE A 67 -2.67 1.71 4.57
CA ILE A 67 -2.48 2.78 5.54
C ILE A 67 -3.80 3.51 5.70
N SER A 68 -4.38 3.54 6.89
CA SER A 68 -5.71 4.12 7.13
C SER A 68 -5.66 5.29 8.11
N HIS A 69 -6.52 6.29 7.91
CA HIS A 69 -6.60 7.48 8.78
C HIS A 69 -7.24 7.21 10.14
N ASP A 70 -7.84 6.03 10.32
CA ASP A 70 -8.42 5.57 11.58
C ASP A 70 -8.54 4.04 11.64
N TYR A 71 -8.95 3.53 12.81
CA TYR A 71 -9.15 2.09 13.03
C TYR A 71 -10.36 1.52 12.29
N PHE A 72 -11.45 2.28 12.14
CA PHE A 72 -12.68 1.78 11.51
C PHE A 72 -12.47 1.49 10.03
N THR A 73 -11.86 2.43 9.31
CA THR A 73 -11.45 2.29 7.92
C THR A 73 -10.47 1.14 7.76
N HIS A 74 -9.52 1.01 8.69
CA HIS A 74 -8.55 -0.09 8.67
C HIS A 74 -9.20 -1.46 8.77
N TRP A 75 -10.03 -1.67 9.79
CA TRP A 75 -10.70 -2.94 10.04
C TRP A 75 -11.68 -3.30 8.91
N SER A 76 -12.52 -2.35 8.50
CA SER A 76 -13.53 -2.61 7.46
C SER A 76 -12.89 -2.86 6.09
N SER A 77 -11.80 -2.17 5.74
CA SER A 77 -11.08 -2.41 4.48
C SER A 77 -10.42 -3.78 4.42
N ALA A 78 -10.04 -4.36 5.57
CA ALA A 78 -9.41 -5.69 5.59
C ALA A 78 -10.34 -6.80 5.07
N LEU A 79 -11.67 -6.61 5.14
CA LEU A 79 -12.65 -7.53 4.55
C LEU A 79 -12.56 -7.62 3.03
N LEU A 80 -12.02 -6.58 2.38
CA LEU A 80 -11.81 -6.49 0.93
C LEU A 80 -10.36 -6.77 0.52
N GLY A 81 -9.57 -7.36 1.43
CA GLY A 81 -8.16 -7.63 1.25
C GLY A 81 -7.37 -7.16 2.47
N ALA A 82 -7.02 -8.09 3.34
CA ALA A 82 -6.23 -7.79 4.54
C ALA A 82 -4.83 -7.26 4.18
N GLY A 83 -4.28 -7.73 3.06
CA GLY A 83 -2.93 -7.39 2.61
C GLY A 83 -1.85 -7.97 3.52
N GLU A 84 -0.68 -7.36 3.43
CA GLU A 84 0.46 -7.60 4.30
C GLU A 84 0.42 -6.65 5.52
N ASP A 85 1.57 -6.41 6.12
CA ASP A 85 1.79 -5.36 7.12
C ASP A 85 1.07 -4.06 6.77
N SER A 86 0.43 -3.46 7.76
CA SER A 86 -0.48 -2.33 7.55
C SER A 86 -0.44 -1.34 8.70
N PHE A 87 -1.00 -0.15 8.50
CA PHE A 87 -1.02 0.92 9.48
C PHE A 87 -2.42 1.50 9.65
N TYR A 88 -2.74 1.93 10.87
CA TYR A 88 -3.87 2.81 11.12
C TYR A 88 -3.53 3.90 12.12
N ALA A 89 -3.97 5.13 11.85
CA ALA A 89 -3.74 6.25 12.75
C ALA A 89 -4.55 6.10 14.05
N SER A 90 -3.91 6.46 15.16
CA SER A 90 -4.51 6.47 16.49
C SER A 90 -3.79 7.53 17.31
N PRO A 91 -4.42 8.68 17.62
CA PRO A 91 -5.83 9.00 17.38
C PRO A 91 -6.17 9.14 15.88
N PRO A 92 -7.46 8.99 15.51
CA PRO A 92 -7.95 9.25 14.15
C PRO A 92 -7.58 10.66 13.65
N ILE A 93 -7.27 10.79 12.37
CA ILE A 93 -7.01 12.08 11.71
C ILE A 93 -7.92 12.26 10.50
N ALA A 94 -7.97 13.46 9.91
CA ALA A 94 -8.75 13.64 8.69
C ALA A 94 -8.13 12.88 7.50
N HIS A 95 -8.98 12.31 6.64
CA HIS A 95 -8.60 11.61 5.41
C HIS A 95 -7.50 12.33 4.60
N LEU A 96 -7.66 13.64 4.38
CA LEU A 96 -6.71 14.44 3.61
C LEU A 96 -5.41 14.75 4.35
N ASP A 97 -5.43 14.76 5.68
CA ASP A 97 -4.23 15.05 6.48
C ASP A 97 -3.22 13.92 6.37
N LEU A 98 -3.70 12.66 6.29
CA LEU A 98 -2.84 11.49 6.10
C LEU A 98 -2.02 11.60 4.80
N TRP A 99 -2.65 12.06 3.71
CA TRP A 99 -1.98 12.24 2.42
C TRP A 99 -1.05 13.46 2.40
N ARG A 100 -1.50 14.59 2.96
CA ARG A 100 -0.72 15.84 2.95
C ARG A 100 0.48 15.79 3.87
N SER A 101 0.35 15.14 5.03
CA SER A 101 1.38 15.06 6.04
C SER A 101 1.23 13.77 6.86
N PRO A 102 1.92 12.68 6.49
CA PRO A 102 1.82 11.38 7.19
C PRO A 102 2.58 11.37 8.54
N ARG A 103 2.56 12.47 9.29
CA ARG A 103 3.23 12.60 10.60
C ARG A 103 2.37 12.09 11.77
N CYS A 104 1.16 11.65 11.50
CA CYS A 104 0.27 11.11 12.53
C CYS A 104 0.85 9.84 13.15
N GLN A 105 0.67 9.71 14.45
CA GLN A 105 0.97 8.50 15.19
C GLN A 105 -0.12 7.44 14.96
N GLY A 106 0.24 6.18 15.13
CA GLY A 106 -0.67 5.07 14.98
C GLY A 106 0.02 3.74 15.16
N TRP A 107 -0.65 2.69 14.73
CA TRP A 107 -0.20 1.32 14.92
C TRP A 107 0.18 0.72 13.58
N TRP A 108 1.46 0.34 13.45
CA TRP A 108 1.86 -0.68 12.49
C TRP A 108 1.40 -2.04 13.00
N VAL A 109 0.54 -2.70 12.25
CA VAL A 109 0.04 -4.06 12.47
C VAL A 109 0.81 -5.00 11.56
N GLN A 110 1.60 -5.89 12.16
CA GLN A 110 2.36 -6.89 11.43
C GLN A 110 1.53 -8.15 11.19
N VAL A 111 1.62 -8.70 9.97
CA VAL A 111 1.00 -9.99 9.68
C VAL A 111 1.85 -11.10 10.32
N PRO A 112 1.24 -12.02 11.09
CA PRO A 112 1.93 -13.16 11.67
C PRO A 112 2.73 -13.95 10.63
N ARG A 113 4.02 -14.19 10.92
CA ARG A 113 4.86 -15.12 10.14
C ARG A 113 5.06 -16.40 10.95
N GLY A 114 4.43 -17.49 10.53
CA GLY A 114 4.45 -18.76 11.26
C GLY A 114 3.61 -18.73 12.54
N GLU A 115 4.13 -19.25 13.65
CA GLU A 115 3.40 -19.38 14.93
C GLU A 115 3.42 -18.12 15.80
N GLN A 116 4.00 -17.01 15.31
CA GLN A 116 4.12 -15.78 16.07
C GLN A 116 2.79 -15.04 16.19
N SER A 117 2.52 -14.43 17.34
CA SER A 117 1.37 -13.55 17.51
C SER A 117 1.55 -12.26 16.69
N PRO A 118 0.47 -11.66 16.18
CA PRO A 118 0.55 -10.36 15.49
C PRO A 118 1.10 -9.30 16.45
N GLU A 119 2.23 -8.72 16.10
CA GLU A 119 2.84 -7.62 16.85
C GLU A 119 2.29 -6.28 16.34
N ARG A 120 2.16 -5.32 17.27
CA ARG A 120 1.79 -3.95 16.97
C ARG A 120 2.87 -3.01 17.47
N ILE A 121 3.37 -2.17 16.57
CA ILE A 121 4.41 -1.18 16.86
C ILE A 121 3.77 0.21 16.76
N TYR A 122 3.92 1.02 17.81
CA TYR A 122 3.43 2.39 17.81
C TYR A 122 4.44 3.31 17.15
N ILE A 123 4.07 3.90 16.02
CA ILE A 123 4.97 4.60 15.11
C ILE A 123 4.19 5.65 14.31
N THR A 124 4.87 6.54 13.59
CA THR A 124 4.20 7.42 12.62
C THR A 124 3.91 6.73 11.29
N ALA A 125 2.91 7.23 10.56
CA ALA A 125 2.63 6.75 9.20
C ALA A 125 3.83 6.97 8.26
N ALA A 126 4.57 8.07 8.41
CA ALA A 126 5.74 8.37 7.60
C ALA A 126 6.87 7.37 7.84
N GLU A 127 7.17 7.06 9.10
CA GLU A 127 8.15 6.04 9.46
C GLU A 127 7.73 4.67 8.90
N PHE A 128 6.45 4.30 9.01
CA PHE A 128 5.95 3.06 8.40
C PHE A 128 6.14 3.04 6.87
N ILE A 129 5.78 4.11 6.16
CA ILE A 129 6.01 4.24 4.70
C ILE A 129 7.50 4.10 4.36
N ILE A 130 8.39 4.72 5.14
CA ILE A 130 9.83 4.61 4.94
C ILE A 130 10.29 3.16 5.12
N GLN A 131 9.82 2.45 6.14
CA GLN A 131 10.14 1.03 6.33
C GLN A 131 9.68 0.17 5.15
N LEU A 132 8.46 0.40 4.63
CA LEU A 132 7.97 -0.28 3.43
C LEU A 132 8.86 0.00 2.21
N LEU A 133 9.24 1.25 2.01
CA LEU A 133 10.12 1.63 0.89
C LEU A 133 11.49 0.98 1.01
N LEU A 134 12.09 0.93 2.21
CA LEU A 134 13.36 0.24 2.43
C LEU A 134 13.25 -1.26 2.17
N MET A 135 12.18 -1.89 2.67
CA MET A 135 11.93 -3.32 2.49
C MET A 135 11.86 -3.71 1.01
N HIS A 136 11.18 -2.89 0.20
CA HIS A 136 10.96 -3.17 -1.22
C HIS A 136 12.06 -2.61 -2.14
N SER A 137 12.84 -1.61 -1.70
CA SER A 137 13.94 -1.05 -2.51
C SER A 137 15.24 -1.85 -2.45
N ILE A 138 15.41 -2.74 -1.47
CA ILE A 138 16.67 -3.47 -1.23
C ILE A 138 16.76 -4.80 -2.01
N THR A 139 15.71 -5.22 -2.72
CA THR A 139 15.75 -6.44 -3.54
C THR A 139 16.46 -6.17 -4.88
N LEU A 140 17.80 -6.23 -4.90
CA LEU A 140 18.65 -6.28 -6.10
C LEU A 140 19.12 -7.71 -6.38
#